data_AF-A0A1D2QVC5-F1
#
_entry.id   AF-A0A1D2QVC5-F1
#
_cell.length_a   1.000
_cell.length_b   1.000
_cell.length_c   1.000
_cell.angle_alpha   90.00
_cell.angle_beta   90.00
_cell.angle_gamma   90.00
#
_symmetry.space_group_name_H-M   'P 1'
#
loop_
_entity.id
_entity.type
_entity.pdbx_description
1 polymer ?
#
loop_
_entity_poly.entity_id
_entity_poly.type
_entity_poly.pdbx_seq_one_letter_code
_entity_poly.pdbx_strand_id
1 'polypeptide(L)'
;MAGIIEKIKHDANVKGIVLTSSNEKFFSIGFDIPGLFEFSKEDLSNFYRSFNQLSIALNTLPKPTIAAITGHAIAGGCILALCCDYRFIAEGRKLMGPNEIKLGVPIPYPADCILRSLVGTRNAREITDNGDFYEPEKLH
;
A
#
# COMPACT_ATOMS: atom_id res chain seq x y z
N MET A 1 -3.25 11.36 -6.08
CA MET A 1 -2.77 10.11 -6.72
C MET A 1 -3.86 9.43 -7.56
N ALA A 2 -5.09 9.25 -7.07
CA ALA A 2 -6.17 8.61 -7.84
C ALA A 2 -6.43 9.27 -9.22
N GLY A 3 -6.46 10.61 -9.30
CA GLY A 3 -6.59 11.32 -10.58
C GLY A 3 -5.39 11.14 -11.54
N ILE A 4 -4.21 10.75 -11.04
CA ILE A 4 -3.07 10.41 -11.90
C ILE A 4 -3.25 9.01 -12.47
N ILE A 5 -3.70 8.06 -11.65
CA ILE A 5 -3.98 6.67 -12.10
C ILE A 5 -5.05 6.67 -13.20
N GLU A 6 -6.12 7.46 -13.08
CA GLU A 6 -7.13 7.59 -14.13
C GLU A 6 -6.56 8.22 -15.42
N LYS A 7 -5.72 9.25 -15.32
CA LYS A 7 -5.03 9.80 -16.50
C LYS A 7 -4.15 8.75 -17.18
N ILE A 8 -3.37 8.02 -16.38
CA ILE A 8 -2.49 6.95 -16.86
C ILE A 8 -3.29 5.86 -17.54
N LYS A 9 -4.44 5.45 -16.98
CA LYS A 9 -5.33 4.45 -17.56
C LYS A 9 -5.72 4.79 -19.01
N HIS A 10 -6.00 6.06 -19.29
CA HIS A 10 -6.45 6.52 -20.60
C HIS A 10 -5.32 6.97 -21.56
N ASP A 11 -4.10 7.16 -21.07
CA ASP A 11 -2.97 7.57 -21.91
C ASP A 11 -2.39 6.38 -22.69
N ALA A 12 -2.63 6.32 -24.01
CA ALA A 12 -2.15 5.22 -24.85
C ALA A 12 -0.61 5.13 -24.93
N ASN A 13 0.13 6.19 -24.63
CA ASN A 13 1.60 6.21 -24.66
C ASN A 13 2.21 5.55 -23.43
N VAL A 14 1.52 5.58 -22.28
CA VAL A 14 1.98 4.92 -21.05
C VAL A 14 1.69 3.43 -21.15
N LYS A 15 2.74 2.59 -21.08
CA LYS A 15 2.61 1.12 -21.16
C LYS A 15 2.69 0.40 -19.81
N GLY A 16 3.08 1.12 -18.76
CA GLY A 16 3.18 0.60 -17.40
C GLY A 16 3.67 1.70 -16.46
N ILE A 17 3.68 1.42 -15.16
CA ILE A 17 4.11 2.38 -14.15
C ILE A 17 5.08 1.74 -13.16
N VAL A 18 6.02 2.56 -12.68
CA VAL A 18 6.85 2.24 -11.52
C VAL A 18 6.49 3.22 -10.42
N LEU A 19 5.98 2.69 -9.31
CA LEU A 19 5.76 3.42 -8.07
C LEU A 19 7.03 3.32 -7.23
N THR A 20 7.63 4.46 -6.91
CA THR A 20 8.84 4.57 -6.09
C THR A 20 8.81 5.85 -5.27
N SER A 21 9.73 5.97 -4.33
CA SER A 21 9.94 7.16 -3.54
C SER A 21 11.22 7.87 -3.95
N SER A 22 11.19 9.20 -3.93
CA SER A 22 12.40 10.03 -4.05
C SER A 22 13.19 10.09 -2.74
N ASN A 23 12.64 9.57 -1.64
CA ASN A 23 13.33 9.45 -0.36
C ASN A 23 14.04 8.10 -0.23
N GLU A 24 15.32 8.12 0.10
CA GLU A 24 16.15 6.92 0.21
C GLU A 24 15.80 6.02 1.42
N LYS A 25 15.22 6.60 2.47
CA LYS A 25 14.91 5.89 3.72
C LYS A 25 13.50 5.33 3.74
N PHE A 26 12.55 6.04 3.13
CA PHE A 26 11.13 5.71 3.21
C PHE A 26 10.52 5.61 1.82
N PHE A 27 9.98 4.42 1.50
CA PHE A 27 9.07 4.29 0.37
C PHE A 27 7.75 4.99 0.70
N SER A 28 7.14 4.61 1.82
CA SER A 28 6.01 5.31 2.43
C SER A 28 5.80 4.76 3.85
N ILE A 29 5.53 5.67 4.79
CA ILE A 29 5.21 5.31 6.18
C ILE A 29 3.70 5.22 6.44
N GLY A 30 2.88 5.28 5.39
CA GLY A 30 1.43 5.27 5.49
C GLY A 30 0.85 6.67 5.69
N PHE A 31 -0.16 6.77 6.54
CA PHE A 31 -0.93 8.00 6.72
C PHE A 31 -0.28 8.93 7.74
N ASP A 32 -0.50 10.23 7.54
CA ASP A 32 -0.15 11.26 8.51
C ASP A 32 -1.13 11.22 9.69
N ILE A 33 -0.81 10.37 10.68
CA ILE A 33 -1.66 10.14 11.85
C ILE A 33 -1.98 11.44 12.61
N PRO A 34 -1.01 12.33 12.92
CA PRO A 34 -1.31 13.64 13.48
C PRO A 34 -2.37 14.43 12.70
N GLY A 35 -2.23 14.52 11.37
CA GLY A 35 -3.21 15.22 10.53
C GLY A 35 -4.59 14.56 10.53
N LEU A 36 -4.67 13.23 10.64
CA LEU A 36 -5.95 12.52 10.73
C LEU A 36 -6.72 12.79 12.03
N PHE A 37 -6.04 13.18 13.12
CA PHE A 37 -6.72 13.56 14.36
C PHE A 37 -7.47 14.90 14.26
N GLU A 38 -7.12 15.73 13.28
CA GLU A 38 -7.79 17.02 13.03
C GLU A 38 -9.07 16.87 12.18
N PHE A 39 -9.28 15.70 11.59
CA PHE A 39 -10.39 15.47 10.67
C PHE A 39 -11.72 15.34 11.42
N SER A 40 -12.78 15.93 10.84
CA SER A 40 -14.13 15.56 11.24
C SER A 40 -14.42 14.10 10.88
N LYS A 41 -15.49 13.54 11.44
CA LYS A 41 -15.94 12.19 11.07
C LYS A 41 -16.24 12.06 9.56
N GLU A 42 -16.77 13.13 8.97
CA GLU A 42 -17.07 13.16 7.54
C GLU A 42 -15.78 13.20 6.70
N ASP A 43 -14.81 14.03 7.08
CA ASP A 43 -13.52 14.13 6.40
C ASP A 43 -12.75 12.80 6.47
N LEU A 44 -12.77 12.15 7.64
CA LEU A 44 -12.15 10.85 7.83
C LEU A 44 -12.81 9.78 6.95
N SER A 45 -14.14 9.78 6.86
CA SER A 45 -14.88 8.89 5.96
C SER A 45 -14.52 9.14 4.48
N ASN A 46 -14.45 10.40 4.07
CA ASN A 46 -14.08 10.79 2.70
C ASN A 46 -12.63 10.42 2.37
N PHE A 47 -11.73 10.57 3.33
CA PHE A 47 -10.33 10.15 3.24
C PHE A 47 -10.21 8.65 2.98
N TYR A 48 -10.80 7.81 3.84
CA TYR A 48 -10.75 6.35 3.67
C TYR A 48 -11.45 5.88 2.39
N ARG A 49 -12.54 6.53 1.99
CA ARG A 49 -13.19 6.26 0.70
C ARG A 49 -12.24 6.53 -0.46
N SER A 50 -11.55 7.66 -0.44
CA SER A 50 -10.60 8.04 -1.48
C SER A 50 -9.39 7.10 -1.52
N PHE A 51 -8.91 6.67 -0.35
CA PHE A 51 -7.80 5.70 -0.27
C PHE A 51 -8.21 4.31 -0.79
N ASN A 52 -9.42 3.85 -0.47
CA ASN A 52 -9.96 2.61 -1.00
C ASN A 52 -10.11 2.66 -2.53
N GLN A 53 -10.62 3.77 -3.07
CA GLN A 53 -10.73 3.99 -4.51
C GLN A 53 -9.35 3.98 -5.18
N LEU A 54 -8.34 4.62 -4.59
CA LEU A 54 -6.97 4.56 -5.07
C LEU A 54 -6.43 3.14 -5.09
N SER A 55 -6.63 2.38 -4.00
CA SER A 55 -6.15 1.01 -3.88
C SER A 55 -6.76 0.11 -4.96
N ILE A 56 -8.08 0.22 -5.16
CA ILE A 56 -8.80 -0.52 -6.21
C ILE A 56 -8.33 -0.09 -7.61
N ALA A 57 -8.20 1.21 -7.86
CA ALA A 57 -7.80 1.72 -9.17
C ALA A 57 -6.36 1.31 -9.54
N LEU A 58 -5.46 1.25 -8.56
CA LEU A 58 -4.10 0.79 -8.76
C LEU A 58 -4.06 -0.72 -9.02
N ASN A 59 -4.77 -1.51 -8.21
CA ASN A 59 -4.82 -2.97 -8.34
C ASN A 59 -5.58 -3.47 -9.58
N THR A 60 -6.47 -2.66 -10.14
CA THR A 60 -7.26 -3.02 -11.35
C THR A 60 -6.82 -2.23 -12.58
N LEU A 61 -5.68 -1.55 -12.53
CA LEU A 61 -5.16 -0.80 -13.67
C LEU A 61 -4.89 -1.79 -14.83
N PRO A 62 -5.38 -1.55 -16.06
CA PRO A 62 -5.18 -2.45 -17.19
C PRO A 62 -3.77 -2.31 -17.81
N LYS A 63 -2.76 -2.03 -16.98
CA LYS A 63 -1.37 -1.78 -17.36
C LYS A 63 -0.46 -2.30 -16.25
N PRO A 64 0.67 -2.95 -16.59
CA PRO A 64 1.63 -3.43 -15.59
C PRO A 64 2.08 -2.35 -14.62
N THR A 65 2.11 -2.71 -13.34
CA THR A 65 2.47 -1.85 -12.23
C THR A 65 3.57 -2.50 -11.39
N ILE A 66 4.60 -1.73 -11.07
CA ILE A 66 5.76 -2.19 -10.28
C ILE A 66 5.92 -1.28 -9.08
N ALA A 67 5.95 -1.84 -7.87
CA ALA A 67 6.43 -1.15 -6.68
C ALA A 67 7.94 -1.37 -6.53
N ALA A 68 8.72 -0.32 -6.75
CA ALA A 68 10.17 -0.29 -6.48
C ALA A 68 10.40 0.29 -5.08
N ILE A 69 10.59 -0.60 -4.10
CA ILE A 69 10.63 -0.30 -2.68
C ILE A 69 12.08 -0.11 -2.24
N THR A 70 12.57 1.13 -2.32
CA THR A 70 13.95 1.50 -1.95
C THR A 70 14.12 1.82 -0.46
N GLY A 71 13.01 2.01 0.28
CA GLY A 71 12.98 2.33 1.70
C GLY A 71 11.85 1.61 2.44
N HIS A 72 11.60 1.96 3.70
CA HIS A 72 10.53 1.33 4.49
C HIS A 72 9.14 1.55 3.87
N ALA A 73 8.34 0.49 3.79
CA ALA A 73 6.98 0.47 3.25
C ALA A 73 6.01 -0.07 4.30
N ILE A 74 5.56 0.78 5.22
CA ILE A 74 4.75 0.39 6.38
C ILE A 74 3.33 0.96 6.29
N ALA A 75 2.37 0.33 6.99
CA ALA A 75 0.94 0.69 6.98
C ALA A 75 0.40 0.92 5.55
N GLY A 76 -0.19 2.08 5.28
CA GLY A 76 -0.68 2.47 3.95
C GLY A 76 0.38 2.40 2.84
N GLY A 77 1.66 2.53 3.16
CA GLY A 77 2.76 2.31 2.21
C GLY A 77 2.88 0.85 1.76
N CYS A 78 2.72 -0.08 2.70
CA CYS A 78 2.63 -1.51 2.41
C CYS A 78 1.43 -1.80 1.51
N ILE A 79 0.26 -1.22 1.84
CA ILE A 79 -0.96 -1.39 1.05
C ILE A 79 -0.75 -0.95 -0.40
N LEU A 80 -0.19 0.24 -0.62
CA LEU A 80 0.08 0.72 -1.98
C LEU A 80 1.01 -0.20 -2.77
N ALA A 81 2.02 -0.79 -2.10
CA ALA A 81 2.90 -1.77 -2.73
C ALA A 81 2.19 -3.10 -3.04
N LEU A 82 1.29 -3.56 -2.16
CA LEU A 82 0.49 -4.77 -2.39
C LEU A 82 -0.48 -4.60 -3.57
N CYS A 83 -0.97 -3.38 -3.80
CA CYS A 83 -1.83 -3.06 -4.95
C CYS A 83 -1.10 -3.07 -6.31
N CYS A 84 0.24 -3.16 -6.36
CA CYS A 84 0.96 -3.30 -7.62
C CYS A 84 1.02 -4.77 -8.06
N ASP A 85 1.28 -5.03 -9.35
CA ASP A 85 1.43 -6.40 -9.87
C ASP A 85 2.72 -7.04 -9.33
N TYR A 86 3.83 -6.29 -9.44
CA TYR A 86 5.14 -6.71 -8.98
C TYR A 86 5.66 -5.82 -7.86
N ARG A 87 6.42 -6.42 -6.94
CA ARG A 87 7.08 -5.75 -5.83
C ARG A 87 8.55 -6.15 -5.83
N PHE A 88 9.42 -5.16 -5.85
CA PHE A 88 10.86 -5.35 -5.68
C PHE A 88 11.32 -4.51 -4.51
N ILE A 89 11.82 -5.16 -3.47
CA ILE A 89 12.35 -4.50 -2.29
C ILE A 89 13.89 -4.53 -2.34
N ALA A 90 14.50 -3.36 -2.12
CA ALA A 90 15.94 -3.24 -2.06
C ALA A 90 16.51 -3.97 -0.84
N GLU A 91 17.69 -4.54 -1.01
CA GLU A 91 18.41 -5.24 0.06
C GLU A 91 18.76 -4.33 1.25
N GLY A 92 19.05 -4.96 2.39
CA GLY A 92 19.46 -4.31 3.62
C GLY A 92 18.27 -3.99 4.55
N ARG A 93 18.50 -3.10 5.53
CA ARG A 93 17.54 -2.82 6.61
C ARG A 93 16.30 -2.04 6.16
N LYS A 94 15.41 -2.70 5.45
CA LYS A 94 14.12 -2.20 4.95
C LYS A 94 13.03 -3.00 5.64
N LEU A 95 11.91 -2.36 5.92
CA LEU A 95 10.81 -2.99 6.65
C LEU A 95 9.56 -2.79 5.82
N MET A 96 8.82 -3.87 5.64
CA MET A 96 7.51 -3.86 4.98
C MET A 96 6.51 -4.62 5.84
N GLY A 97 5.30 -4.09 5.93
CA GLY A 97 4.21 -4.78 6.63
C GLY A 97 3.07 -3.85 7.01
N PRO A 98 1.83 -4.37 7.06
CA PRO A 98 0.74 -3.65 7.69
C PRO A 98 0.94 -3.63 9.21
N ASN A 99 0.68 -2.49 9.84
CA ASN A 99 0.75 -2.33 11.30
C ASN A 99 -0.45 -1.56 11.86
N GLU A 100 -1.55 -1.53 11.10
CA GLU A 100 -2.81 -0.89 11.42
C GLU A 100 -3.37 -1.37 12.77
N ILE A 101 -3.25 -2.68 13.06
CA ILE A 101 -3.71 -3.27 14.32
C ILE A 101 -3.01 -2.66 15.55
N LYS A 102 -1.74 -2.26 15.42
CA LYS A 102 -0.96 -1.61 16.49
C LYS A 102 -1.45 -0.18 16.76
N LEU A 103 -2.17 0.41 15.81
CA LEU A 103 -2.86 1.70 15.93
C LEU A 103 -4.33 1.55 16.32
N GLY A 104 -4.82 0.33 16.54
CA GLY A 104 -6.22 0.05 16.87
C GLY A 104 -7.19 0.27 15.71
N VAL A 105 -6.71 0.32 14.47
CA VAL A 105 -7.53 0.47 13.27
C VAL A 105 -7.49 -0.80 12.41
N PRO A 106 -8.59 -1.16 11.74
CA PRO A 106 -8.59 -2.31 10.85
C PRO A 106 -7.85 -1.98 9.54
N ILE A 107 -7.30 -3.02 8.89
CA ILE A 107 -6.85 -2.89 7.51
C ILE A 107 -8.06 -2.58 6.60
N PRO A 108 -7.94 -1.64 5.66
CA PRO A 108 -9.01 -1.37 4.70
C PRO A 108 -9.39 -2.62 3.92
N TYR A 109 -10.69 -2.88 3.77
CA TYR A 109 -11.21 -4.11 3.17
C TYR A 109 -10.61 -4.47 1.79
N PRO A 110 -10.44 -3.54 0.83
CA PRO A 110 -9.79 -3.87 -0.43
C PRO A 110 -8.36 -4.38 -0.26
N ALA A 111 -7.60 -3.79 0.66
CA ALA A 111 -6.23 -4.20 0.95
C ALA A 111 -6.18 -5.59 1.61
N ASP A 112 -7.11 -5.90 2.50
CA ASP A 112 -7.26 -7.24 3.08
C ASP A 112 -7.60 -8.30 2.01
N CYS A 113 -8.49 -7.99 1.07
CA CYS A 113 -8.78 -8.87 -0.07
C CYS A 113 -7.53 -9.14 -0.92
N ILE A 114 -6.74 -8.10 -1.22
CA ILE A 114 -5.49 -8.21 -1.98
C ILE A 114 -4.45 -9.02 -1.20
N LEU A 115 -4.30 -8.78 0.10
CA LEU A 115 -3.38 -9.54 0.93
C LEU A 115 -3.75 -11.03 0.94
N ARG A 116 -5.03 -11.35 1.11
CA ARG A 116 -5.52 -12.74 1.07
C ARG A 116 -5.29 -13.41 -0.28
N SER A 117 -5.40 -12.69 -1.40
CA SER A 117 -5.12 -13.27 -2.72
C SER A 117 -3.63 -13.54 -2.94
N LEU A 118 -2.75 -12.77 -2.30
CA LEU A 118 -1.29 -12.92 -2.41
C LEU A 118 -0.74 -14.05 -1.52
N VAL A 119 -1.16 -14.13 -0.25
CA VAL A 119 -0.54 -15.04 0.73
C VAL A 119 -1.48 -16.12 1.26
N GLY A 120 -2.75 -16.12 0.83
CA GLY A 120 -3.80 -16.99 1.34
C GLY A 120 -4.38 -16.52 2.68
N THR A 121 -5.59 -17.00 3.01
CA THR A 121 -6.38 -16.54 4.16
C THR A 121 -5.68 -16.70 5.51
N ARG A 122 -4.96 -17.82 5.72
CA ARG A 122 -4.29 -18.12 6.99
C ARG A 122 -3.15 -17.14 7.26
N ASN A 123 -2.24 -16.99 6.30
CA ASN A 123 -1.08 -16.11 6.44
C ASN A 123 -1.52 -14.64 6.49
N ALA A 124 -2.51 -14.26 5.68
CA ALA A 124 -3.07 -12.91 5.72
C ALA A 124 -3.56 -12.58 7.14
N ARG A 125 -4.31 -13.49 7.78
CA ARG A 125 -4.78 -13.30 9.15
C ARG A 125 -3.65 -13.16 10.16
N GLU A 126 -2.62 -14.00 10.07
CA GLU A 126 -1.46 -13.89 10.95
C GLU A 126 -0.73 -12.55 10.78
N ILE A 127 -0.53 -12.12 9.53
CA ILE A 127 0.07 -10.82 9.21
C ILE A 127 -0.79 -9.68 9.77
N THR A 128 -2.12 -9.71 9.60
CA THR A 128 -3.02 -8.66 10.06
C THR A 128 -3.16 -8.61 11.58
N ASP A 129 -3.18 -9.78 12.24
CA ASP A 129 -3.42 -9.88 13.68
C ASP A 129 -2.16 -9.51 14.47
N ASN A 130 -0.96 -9.85 13.97
CA ASN A 130 0.30 -9.49 14.62
C ASN A 130 0.77 -8.06 14.28
N GLY A 131 0.53 -7.62 13.03
CA GLY A 131 0.98 -6.31 12.54
C GLY A 131 2.51 -6.20 12.48
N ASP A 132 3.19 -7.30 12.15
CA ASP A 132 4.65 -7.39 12.15
C ASP A 132 5.29 -6.78 10.90
N PHE A 133 6.54 -6.36 11.08
CA PHE A 133 7.38 -5.90 9.99
C PHE A 133 8.30 -7.01 9.53
N TYR A 134 8.41 -7.15 8.22
CA TYR A 134 9.21 -8.14 7.54
C TYR A 134 10.39 -7.47 6.85
N GLU A 135 11.56 -8.09 6.98
CA GLU A 135 12.77 -7.72 6.25
C GLU A 135 12.72 -8.33 4.84
N PRO A 136 13.47 -7.78 3.86
CA PRO A 136 13.48 -8.25 2.47
C PRO A 136 13.66 -9.77 2.33
N GLU A 137 14.51 -10.37 3.17
CA GLU A 137 14.89 -11.78 3.16
C GLU A 137 13.75 -12.71 3.59
N LYS A 138 12.68 -12.17 4.18
CA LYS A 138 11.49 -12.93 4.60
C LYS A 138 10.32 -12.78 3.62
N LEU A 139 10.47 -11.99 2.57
CA LEU A 139 9.39 -11.60 1.64
C LEU A 139 9.47 -12.31 0.28
N HIS A 140 10.16 -13.45 0.21
CA HIS A 140 10.32 -14.26 -1.00
C HIS A 140 9.06 -15.00 -1.43
#